data_AF-A0A1V4U0J2-F1
#
_entry.id   AF-A0A1V4U0J2-F1
#
_cell.length_a   1.000
_cell.length_b   1.000
_cell.length_c   1.000
_cell.angle_alpha   90.00
_cell.angle_beta   90.00
_cell.angle_gamma   90.00
#
_symmetry.space_group_name_H-M   'P 1'
#
loop_
_entity.id
_entity.type
_entity.pdbx_description
1 polymer ?
#
loop_
_entity_poly.entity_id
_entity_poly.type
_entity_poly.pdbx_seq_one_letter_code
_entity_poly.pdbx_strand_id
1 'polypeptide(L)'
;MKVRILLILLVLGAALLASGCITPEKEKTEASVASATLNLAATAIDAELADVRALNLESAGRLSRTGLAGPDAEAVLFEKLDALPWALSSVTISPEGILVAAVPEHYRGIVGRDVNYDGPVQEALAMKVPRVSEVFMMEEGFAGISQSAPVFAADGTYLGYTDVTYRPETLIGRAIAPVVEGTAYDIWVTQTDGTVIYDTTQEEIGKNLFSDPVYQEPGLQEFFRRVVSEPAGTGSYRFWDREWDKEIEKEAAWETAGIDGAAWRVVLTEGKIQSGTADASFVRNASLAGLSDLDADVQSAAAFAAMEGKEAALREFNDPAGRFVDGDQYIFAYDMNGTVRALPFQQGLIGQNRLDIRDAHGVAFIRALVGAASRGGGHVYYVYPNPAAGFAEELKVSSVMPVDDEWFIGSGIYLSHVNATFGRQEKDALMQRVHAARDFAQREGMDAALAAFNDLSGQWAPGGSYIFSYAMNGTTLALPHQPELIGTSRLGFLDHYGVAIIDWEIEVARGGGGFVYVVYLNPDTGSDALKLCYVVPVDREWFVGSGVYGAEV
;
A
#
# COMPACT_ATOMS: atom_id res chain seq x y z
N MET A 1 65.65 -21.36 54.05
CA MET A 1 65.37 -20.04 53.43
C MET A 1 64.35 -20.15 52.28
N LYS A 2 63.27 -20.92 52.48
CA LYS A 2 62.22 -21.24 51.49
C LYS A 2 60.85 -20.68 51.92
N VAL A 3 60.83 -19.43 52.38
CA VAL A 3 59.60 -18.71 52.83
C VAL A 3 59.64 -17.25 52.38
N ARG A 4 60.10 -17.00 51.14
CA ARG A 4 60.04 -15.66 50.50
C ARG A 4 59.76 -15.67 48.99
N ILE A 5 59.44 -16.83 48.40
CA ILE A 5 59.08 -16.95 46.96
C ILE A 5 57.59 -17.28 46.76
N LEU A 6 56.83 -17.50 47.83
CA LEU A 6 55.39 -17.85 47.74
C LEU A 6 54.43 -16.67 48.02
N LEU A 7 54.94 -15.43 48.07
CA LEU A 7 54.12 -14.24 48.34
C LEU A 7 54.19 -13.16 47.24
N ILE A 8 54.88 -13.44 46.13
CA ILE A 8 54.85 -12.59 44.91
C ILE A 8 53.94 -13.21 43.82
N LEU A 9 53.51 -14.46 43.98
CA LEU A 9 52.50 -15.10 43.12
C LEU A 9 51.05 -14.93 43.62
N LEU A 10 50.83 -14.13 44.68
CA LEU A 10 49.49 -13.85 45.23
C LEU A 10 49.09 -12.37 45.13
N VAL A 11 49.83 -11.58 44.32
CA VAL A 11 49.45 -10.20 43.93
C VAL A 11 49.39 -10.03 42.40
N LEU A 12 49.78 -11.04 41.60
CA LEU A 12 49.51 -11.09 40.15
C LEU A 12 48.34 -12.02 39.76
N GLY A 13 47.60 -12.54 40.75
CA GLY A 13 46.43 -13.40 40.56
C GLY A 13 45.11 -12.76 41.00
N ALA A 14 45.08 -11.44 41.19
CA ALA A 14 43.89 -10.68 41.62
C ALA A 14 43.74 -9.35 40.87
N ALA A 15 44.14 -9.33 39.60
CA ALA A 15 43.87 -8.23 38.65
C ALA A 15 43.39 -8.74 37.28
N LEU A 16 42.82 -9.95 37.24
CA LEU A 16 42.32 -10.61 36.02
C LEU A 16 40.91 -11.22 36.20
N LEU A 17 40.14 -10.74 37.18
CA LEU A 17 38.71 -11.07 37.34
C LEU A 17 37.82 -9.82 37.37
N ALA A 18 38.26 -8.77 36.69
CA ALA A 18 37.41 -7.68 36.24
C ALA A 18 37.61 -7.45 34.74
N SER A 19 37.64 -8.53 33.96
CA SER A 19 37.25 -8.43 32.55
C SER A 19 35.73 -8.30 32.53
N GLY A 20 35.24 -7.13 32.94
CA GLY A 20 33.91 -6.72 32.53
C GLY A 20 33.89 -6.82 31.01
N CYS A 21 32.87 -7.46 30.46
CA CYS A 21 32.60 -7.43 29.03
C CYS A 21 32.58 -5.96 28.60
N ILE A 22 33.68 -5.48 28.00
CA ILE A 22 33.68 -4.21 27.30
C ILE A 22 33.00 -4.53 25.98
N THR A 23 31.67 -4.53 25.97
CA THR A 23 30.93 -4.44 24.71
C THR A 23 31.43 -3.18 24.02
N PRO A 24 31.97 -3.27 22.78
CA PRO A 24 32.50 -2.13 22.06
C PRO A 24 31.48 -1.00 22.05
N GLU A 25 31.94 0.24 22.24
CA GLU A 25 31.09 1.43 22.32
C GLU A 25 30.18 1.59 21.08
N LYS A 26 30.66 1.08 19.93
CA LYS A 26 29.88 0.97 18.68
C LYS A 26 28.67 0.05 18.81
N GLU A 27 28.84 -1.18 19.32
CA GLU A 27 27.73 -2.14 19.52
C GLU A 27 26.71 -1.62 20.54
N LYS A 28 27.16 -0.93 21.60
CA LYS A 28 26.25 -0.27 22.54
C LYS A 28 25.45 0.87 21.91
N THR A 29 26.08 1.63 21.01
CA THR A 29 25.44 2.75 20.32
C THR A 29 24.43 2.24 19.30
N GLU A 30 24.77 1.22 18.50
CA GLU A 30 23.86 0.60 17.52
C GLU A 30 22.65 -0.06 18.21
N ALA A 31 22.87 -0.83 19.28
CA ALA A 31 21.77 -1.40 20.07
C ALA A 31 20.87 -0.31 20.70
N SER A 32 21.45 0.82 21.11
CA SER A 32 20.69 1.97 21.62
C SER A 32 19.87 2.66 20.53
N VAL A 33 20.36 2.71 19.29
CA VAL A 33 19.63 3.30 18.15
C VAL A 33 18.49 2.39 17.73
N ALA A 34 18.73 1.09 17.56
CA ALA A 34 17.68 0.13 17.20
C ALA A 34 16.52 0.14 18.21
N SER A 35 16.84 0.16 19.51
CA SER A 35 15.82 0.27 20.57
C SER A 35 15.05 1.60 20.51
N ALA A 36 15.73 2.72 20.23
CA ALA A 36 15.06 4.01 20.08
C ALA A 36 14.15 4.05 18.84
N THR A 37 14.61 3.52 17.69
CA THR A 37 13.82 3.44 16.46
C THR A 37 12.57 2.57 16.66
N LEU A 38 12.72 1.40 17.30
CA LEU A 38 11.61 0.51 17.60
C LEU A 38 10.58 1.16 18.54
N ASN A 39 11.04 1.86 19.57
CA ASN A 39 10.15 2.56 20.49
C ASN A 39 9.42 3.74 19.81
N LEU A 40 10.10 4.47 18.92
CA LEU A 40 9.50 5.53 18.11
C LEU A 40 8.42 4.95 17.18
N ALA A 41 8.69 3.82 16.54
CA ALA A 41 7.74 3.12 15.69
C ALA A 41 6.47 2.71 16.46
N ALA A 42 6.62 2.06 17.62
CA ALA A 42 5.48 1.67 18.45
C ALA A 42 4.66 2.88 18.91
N THR A 43 5.34 3.95 19.37
CA THR A 43 4.69 5.19 19.81
C THR A 43 3.96 5.90 18.67
N ALA A 44 4.53 5.89 17.46
CA ALA A 44 3.91 6.51 16.28
C ALA A 44 2.62 5.76 15.87
N ILE A 45 2.61 4.43 15.95
CA ILE A 45 1.40 3.63 15.72
C ILE A 45 0.32 3.97 16.75
N ASP A 46 0.69 4.02 18.04
CA ASP A 46 -0.25 4.37 19.12
C ASP A 46 -0.83 5.77 18.95
N ALA A 47 -0.03 6.72 18.45
CA ALA A 47 -0.46 8.08 18.16
C ALA A 47 -1.50 8.12 17.02
N GLU A 48 -1.23 7.47 15.88
CA GLU A 48 -2.18 7.43 14.75
C GLU A 48 -3.49 6.73 15.18
N LEU A 49 -3.43 5.64 15.96
CA LEU A 49 -4.62 5.01 16.53
C LEU A 49 -5.38 5.94 17.49
N ALA A 50 -4.67 6.71 18.32
CA ALA A 50 -5.28 7.65 19.25
C ALA A 50 -5.99 8.81 18.54
N ASP A 51 -5.46 9.28 17.42
CA ASP A 51 -6.06 10.33 16.59
C ASP A 51 -7.38 9.84 15.97
N VAL A 52 -7.41 8.63 15.41
CA VAL A 52 -8.64 8.00 14.91
C VAL A 52 -9.66 7.81 16.04
N ARG A 53 -9.22 7.40 17.24
CA ARG A 53 -10.09 7.29 18.42
C ARG A 53 -10.73 8.62 18.79
N ALA A 54 -9.96 9.70 18.79
CA ALA A 54 -10.44 11.03 19.15
C ALA A 54 -11.56 11.47 18.19
N LEU A 55 -11.36 11.30 16.89
CA LEU A 55 -12.37 11.60 15.86
C LEU A 55 -13.63 10.74 16.00
N ASN A 56 -13.47 9.45 16.31
CA ASN A 56 -14.59 8.56 16.57
C ASN A 56 -15.41 8.96 17.81
N LEU A 57 -14.75 9.37 18.89
CA LEU A 57 -15.41 9.87 20.10
C LEU A 57 -16.14 11.19 19.85
N GLU A 58 -15.56 12.09 19.06
CA GLU A 58 -16.23 13.33 18.64
C GLU A 58 -17.49 13.04 17.81
N SER A 59 -17.37 12.15 16.82
CA SER A 59 -18.49 11.64 16.03
C SER A 59 -19.58 11.03 16.92
N ALA A 60 -19.20 10.17 17.87
CA ALA A 60 -20.15 9.58 18.82
C ALA A 60 -20.88 10.64 19.67
N GLY A 61 -20.16 11.68 20.12
CA GLY A 61 -20.75 12.81 20.87
C GLY A 61 -21.75 13.63 20.06
N ARG A 62 -21.60 13.70 18.73
CA ARG A 62 -22.56 14.33 17.82
C ARG A 62 -23.75 13.42 17.52
N LEU A 63 -23.49 12.13 17.27
CA LEU A 63 -24.51 11.10 17.05
C LEU A 63 -25.43 10.90 18.27
N SER A 64 -24.94 11.20 19.47
CA SER A 64 -25.77 11.31 20.69
C SER A 64 -27.00 12.21 20.52
N ARG A 65 -26.90 13.24 19.66
CA ARG A 65 -27.96 14.22 19.40
C ARG A 65 -28.75 13.92 18.14
N THR A 66 -28.09 13.48 17.06
CA THR A 66 -28.73 13.23 15.76
C THR A 66 -29.39 11.85 15.68
N GLY A 67 -29.01 10.93 16.57
CA GLY A 67 -29.25 9.50 16.38
C GLY A 67 -28.26 8.89 15.39
N LEU A 68 -28.42 7.59 15.12
CA LEU A 68 -27.50 6.83 14.27
C LEU A 68 -27.83 6.84 12.78
N ALA A 69 -29.05 7.22 12.40
CA ALA A 69 -29.53 7.08 11.03
C ALA A 69 -30.06 8.40 10.46
N GLY A 70 -30.11 8.46 9.13
CA GLY A 70 -30.62 9.61 8.38
C GLY A 70 -29.55 10.65 8.05
N PRO A 71 -29.94 11.73 7.34
CA PRO A 71 -28.99 12.66 6.73
C PRO A 71 -28.06 13.35 7.73
N ASP A 72 -28.55 13.69 8.93
CA ASP A 72 -27.73 14.34 9.95
C ASP A 72 -26.66 13.40 10.52
N ALA A 73 -26.98 12.11 10.66
CA ALA A 73 -26.00 11.11 11.09
C ALA A 73 -24.96 10.84 9.98
N GLU A 74 -25.42 10.66 8.74
CA GLU A 74 -24.54 10.50 7.58
C GLU A 74 -23.57 11.69 7.44
N ALA A 75 -24.04 12.93 7.65
CA ALA A 75 -23.18 14.12 7.64
C ALA A 75 -22.08 14.09 8.72
N VAL A 76 -22.38 13.57 9.91
CA VAL A 76 -21.36 13.39 10.97
C VAL A 76 -20.29 12.37 10.54
N LEU A 77 -20.71 11.26 9.92
CA LEU A 77 -19.77 10.24 9.44
C LEU A 77 -18.90 10.77 8.28
N PHE A 78 -19.47 11.55 7.37
CA PHE A 78 -18.72 12.20 6.28
C PHE A 78 -17.65 13.15 6.80
N GLU A 79 -17.97 14.00 7.77
CA GLU A 79 -16.98 14.94 8.34
C GLU A 79 -15.81 14.21 8.99
N LYS A 80 -16.09 13.06 9.62
CA LYS A 80 -15.05 12.19 10.16
C LYS A 80 -14.16 11.57 9.07
N LEU A 81 -14.74 11.12 7.95
CA LEU A 81 -13.97 10.61 6.81
C LEU A 81 -13.17 11.69 6.09
N ASP A 82 -13.67 12.93 6.03
CA ASP A 82 -12.93 14.04 5.43
C ASP A 82 -11.63 14.37 6.20
N ALA A 83 -11.67 14.21 7.53
CA ALA A 83 -10.50 14.28 8.40
C ALA A 83 -9.53 13.08 8.23
N LEU A 84 -10.00 11.98 7.62
CA LEU A 84 -9.26 10.72 7.42
C LEU A 84 -9.37 10.27 5.95
N PRO A 85 -8.81 11.02 4.98
CA PRO A 85 -9.05 10.78 3.55
C PRO A 85 -8.50 9.45 3.02
N TRP A 86 -7.72 8.75 3.82
CA TRP A 86 -7.18 7.41 3.54
C TRP A 86 -8.06 6.28 4.12
N ALA A 87 -9.03 6.60 4.98
CA ALA A 87 -10.00 5.64 5.49
C ALA A 87 -11.07 5.34 4.43
N LEU A 88 -11.60 4.13 4.46
CA LEU A 88 -12.44 3.62 3.38
C LEU A 88 -13.92 3.89 3.61
N SER A 89 -14.40 3.66 4.84
CA SER A 89 -15.80 3.82 5.20
C SER A 89 -15.96 4.22 6.67
N SER A 90 -17.16 4.70 6.99
CA SER A 90 -17.62 4.89 8.35
C SER A 90 -19.07 4.48 8.43
N VAL A 91 -19.42 3.68 9.44
CA VAL A 91 -20.78 3.19 9.63
C VAL A 91 -21.30 3.54 11.02
N THR A 92 -22.60 3.30 11.19
CA THR A 92 -23.21 3.14 12.51
C THR A 92 -23.98 1.84 12.59
N ILE A 93 -23.93 1.22 13.76
CA ILE A 93 -24.54 -0.08 14.02
C ILE A 93 -25.39 0.01 15.28
N SER A 94 -26.63 -0.49 15.21
CA SER A 94 -27.61 -0.48 16.31
C SER A 94 -27.23 -1.45 17.44
N PRO A 95 -27.90 -1.41 18.61
CA PRO A 95 -27.62 -2.33 19.71
C PRO A 95 -27.89 -3.80 19.38
N GLU A 96 -28.73 -4.06 18.37
CA GLU A 96 -29.04 -5.40 17.86
C GLU A 96 -27.98 -5.91 16.86
N GLY A 97 -27.04 -5.04 16.44
CA GLY A 97 -26.03 -5.36 15.44
C GLY A 97 -26.49 -5.13 14.00
N ILE A 98 -27.44 -4.21 13.78
CA ILE A 98 -27.89 -3.85 12.43
C ILE A 98 -27.15 -2.61 11.94
N LEU A 99 -26.61 -2.64 10.73
CA LEU A 99 -26.05 -1.46 10.05
C LEU A 99 -27.16 -0.45 9.75
N VAL A 100 -27.08 0.77 10.28
CA VAL A 100 -28.15 1.79 10.13
C VAL A 100 -27.75 3.02 9.32
N ALA A 101 -26.46 3.27 9.14
CA ALA A 101 -25.93 4.23 8.16
C ALA A 101 -24.55 3.76 7.69
N ALA A 102 -24.20 4.10 6.44
CA ALA A 102 -22.90 3.81 5.86
C ALA A 102 -22.50 4.93 4.90
N VAL A 103 -21.27 5.41 5.03
CA VAL A 103 -20.67 6.38 4.12
C VAL A 103 -19.29 5.89 3.65
N PRO A 104 -18.87 6.21 2.42
CA PRO A 104 -19.58 6.98 1.40
C PRO A 104 -20.78 6.26 0.76
N GLU A 105 -21.56 6.97 -0.06
CA GLU A 105 -22.84 6.52 -0.64
C GLU A 105 -22.75 5.18 -1.38
N HIS A 106 -21.61 4.84 -1.99
CA HIS A 106 -21.46 3.56 -2.68
C HIS A 106 -21.53 2.34 -1.75
N TYR A 107 -21.31 2.52 -0.43
CA TYR A 107 -21.53 1.48 0.57
C TYR A 107 -22.96 1.42 1.11
N ARG A 108 -23.87 2.33 0.73
CA ARG A 108 -25.26 2.36 1.22
C ARG A 108 -26.00 1.02 1.06
N GLY A 109 -25.60 0.19 0.09
CA GLY A 109 -26.13 -1.15 -0.13
C GLY A 109 -25.94 -2.17 1.02
N ILE A 110 -25.16 -1.82 2.05
CA ILE A 110 -24.99 -2.65 3.27
C ILE A 110 -25.94 -2.25 4.40
N VAL A 111 -26.60 -1.08 4.32
CA VAL A 111 -27.53 -0.61 5.34
C VAL A 111 -28.72 -1.57 5.46
N GLY A 112 -29.06 -1.92 6.70
CA GLY A 112 -30.12 -2.87 7.07
C GLY A 112 -29.64 -4.32 7.21
N ARG A 113 -28.37 -4.62 6.93
CA ARG A 113 -27.80 -5.96 7.17
C ARG A 113 -27.54 -6.18 8.67
N ASP A 114 -27.76 -7.41 9.10
CA ASP A 114 -27.39 -7.89 10.43
C ASP A 114 -25.95 -8.39 10.39
N VAL A 115 -25.08 -7.75 11.19
CA VAL A 115 -23.65 -8.06 11.32
C VAL A 115 -23.31 -8.62 12.70
N ASN A 116 -24.32 -9.00 13.49
CA ASN A 116 -24.14 -9.59 14.83
C ASN A 116 -23.69 -11.06 14.80
N TYR A 117 -23.06 -11.50 13.72
CA TYR A 117 -22.37 -12.78 13.61
C TYR A 117 -20.85 -12.61 13.66
N ASP A 118 -20.33 -11.41 13.41
CA ASP A 118 -18.91 -11.12 13.41
C ASP A 118 -18.38 -10.91 14.83
N GLY A 119 -17.30 -11.62 15.17
CA GLY A 119 -16.67 -11.55 16.49
C GLY A 119 -16.32 -10.12 16.93
N PRO A 120 -15.66 -9.31 16.08
CA PRO A 120 -15.36 -7.90 16.39
C PRO A 120 -16.59 -7.05 16.69
N VAL A 121 -17.69 -7.24 15.94
CA VAL A 121 -18.95 -6.52 16.14
C VAL A 121 -19.57 -6.91 17.47
N GLN A 122 -19.65 -8.21 17.76
CA GLN A 122 -20.15 -8.73 19.03
C GLN A 122 -19.35 -8.18 20.22
N GLU A 123 -18.02 -8.11 20.10
CA GLU A 123 -17.16 -7.54 21.13
C GLU A 123 -17.45 -6.05 21.34
N ALA A 124 -17.55 -5.25 20.28
CA ALA A 124 -17.85 -3.82 20.38
C ALA A 124 -19.21 -3.55 21.06
N LEU A 125 -20.25 -4.30 20.67
CA LEU A 125 -21.60 -4.22 21.25
C LEU A 125 -21.62 -4.62 22.74
N ALA A 126 -20.82 -5.61 23.12
CA ALA A 126 -20.73 -6.09 24.49
C ALA A 126 -19.95 -5.14 25.40
N MET A 127 -18.79 -4.67 24.93
CA MET A 127 -17.83 -3.91 25.74
C MET A 127 -18.25 -2.46 25.94
N LYS A 128 -18.90 -1.83 24.95
CA LYS A 128 -19.44 -0.46 25.02
C LYS A 128 -18.41 0.57 25.47
N VAL A 129 -17.18 0.39 25.03
CA VAL A 129 -16.04 1.31 25.14
C VAL A 129 -15.36 1.38 23.77
N PRO A 130 -14.48 2.36 23.50
CA PRO A 130 -13.70 2.35 22.28
C PRO A 130 -12.96 1.02 22.07
N ARG A 131 -12.89 0.57 20.81
CA ARG A 131 -12.23 -0.68 20.41
C ARG A 131 -11.47 -0.53 19.12
N VAL A 132 -10.36 -1.23 19.01
CA VAL A 132 -9.67 -1.51 17.73
C VAL A 132 -9.84 -3.00 17.47
N SER A 133 -10.47 -3.37 16.37
CA SER A 133 -10.65 -4.79 16.02
C SER A 133 -9.35 -5.45 15.56
N GLU A 134 -9.33 -6.77 15.58
CA GLU A 134 -8.41 -7.52 14.71
C GLU A 134 -8.83 -7.37 13.24
N VAL A 135 -8.02 -7.84 12.28
CA VAL A 135 -8.38 -7.83 10.86
C VAL A 135 -9.48 -8.87 10.60
N PHE A 136 -10.54 -8.44 9.92
CA PHE A 136 -11.63 -9.32 9.51
C PHE A 136 -12.22 -8.87 8.17
N MET A 137 -12.91 -9.81 7.50
CA MET A 137 -13.63 -9.53 6.25
C MET A 137 -14.90 -8.75 6.55
N MET A 138 -15.06 -7.58 5.93
CA MET A 138 -16.15 -6.65 6.20
C MET A 138 -17.23 -6.70 5.12
N GLU A 139 -18.42 -6.18 5.44
CA GLU A 139 -19.54 -6.10 4.50
C GLU A 139 -19.26 -5.19 3.30
N GLU A 140 -18.31 -4.27 3.45
CA GLU A 140 -17.76 -3.43 2.38
C GLU A 140 -16.98 -4.23 1.32
N GLY A 141 -16.65 -5.50 1.59
CA GLY A 141 -16.03 -6.40 0.62
C GLY A 141 -14.49 -6.43 0.65
N PHE A 142 -13.87 -5.99 1.75
CA PHE A 142 -12.43 -6.09 1.96
C PHE A 142 -12.11 -6.51 3.41
N ALA A 143 -10.90 -7.03 3.62
CA ALA A 143 -10.38 -7.28 4.95
C ALA A 143 -9.70 -6.01 5.51
N GLY A 144 -10.02 -5.64 6.75
CA GLY A 144 -9.46 -4.44 7.37
C GLY A 144 -9.67 -4.39 8.87
N ILE A 145 -9.46 -3.22 9.46
CA ILE A 145 -9.72 -2.91 10.87
C ILE A 145 -10.90 -1.96 10.99
N SER A 146 -11.81 -2.26 11.93
CA SER A 146 -12.85 -1.34 12.40
C SER A 146 -12.42 -0.79 13.76
N GLN A 147 -12.19 0.52 13.82
CA GLN A 147 -11.98 1.22 15.08
C GLN A 147 -13.30 1.90 15.48
N SER A 148 -13.89 1.45 16.59
CA SER A 148 -15.25 1.80 16.98
C SER A 148 -15.32 2.62 18.26
N ALA A 149 -16.37 3.44 18.39
CA ALA A 149 -16.72 4.17 19.60
C ALA A 149 -18.22 4.03 19.91
N PRO A 150 -18.59 3.76 21.17
CA PRO A 150 -19.98 3.60 21.58
C PRO A 150 -20.72 4.94 21.55
N VAL A 151 -21.98 4.91 21.11
CA VAL A 151 -22.87 6.07 21.10
C VAL A 151 -23.92 5.91 22.19
N PHE A 152 -24.04 6.93 23.03
CA PHE A 152 -25.05 7.01 24.08
C PHE A 152 -25.91 8.26 23.87
N ALA A 153 -27.22 8.13 24.07
CA ALA A 153 -28.12 9.28 24.15
C ALA A 153 -27.82 10.13 25.40
N ALA A 154 -28.37 11.35 25.44
CA ALA A 154 -28.18 12.27 26.56
C ALA A 154 -28.66 11.72 27.92
N ASP A 155 -29.59 10.76 27.91
CA ASP A 155 -30.10 10.08 29.11
C ASP A 155 -29.27 8.85 29.52
N GLY A 156 -28.19 8.55 28.79
CA GLY A 156 -27.32 7.39 29.02
C GLY A 156 -27.79 6.10 28.33
N THR A 157 -28.88 6.14 27.55
CA THR A 157 -29.31 4.98 26.75
C THR A 157 -28.27 4.65 25.69
N TYR A 158 -27.84 3.39 25.62
CA TYR A 158 -26.93 2.92 24.58
C TYR A 158 -27.67 2.86 23.24
N LEU A 159 -27.18 3.63 22.27
CA LEU A 159 -27.77 3.70 20.93
C LEU A 159 -27.12 2.74 19.94
N GLY A 160 -25.91 2.24 20.24
CA GLY A 160 -25.10 1.44 19.31
C GLY A 160 -23.67 1.97 19.25
N TYR A 161 -22.99 1.86 18.10
CA TYR A 161 -21.67 2.43 17.91
C TYR A 161 -21.50 3.09 16.54
N THR A 162 -20.47 3.92 16.42
CA THR A 162 -19.94 4.42 15.14
C THR A 162 -18.50 3.95 15.00
N ASP A 163 -18.02 3.78 13.77
CA ASP A 163 -16.64 3.36 13.51
C ASP A 163 -15.98 4.14 12.37
N VAL A 164 -14.69 3.85 12.18
CA VAL A 164 -13.97 4.13 10.95
C VAL A 164 -13.31 2.82 10.54
N THR A 165 -13.43 2.50 9.26
CA THR A 165 -12.90 1.29 8.67
C THR A 165 -11.74 1.62 7.75
N TYR A 166 -10.63 0.90 7.92
CA TYR A 166 -9.42 1.13 7.14
C TYR A 166 -8.56 -0.12 6.99
N ARG A 167 -7.64 -0.04 6.03
CA ARG A 167 -6.56 -1.02 5.84
C ARG A 167 -5.45 -0.77 6.85
N PRO A 168 -5.04 -1.77 7.66
CA PRO A 168 -4.02 -1.56 8.69
C PRO A 168 -2.70 -1.08 8.10
N GLU A 169 -2.31 -1.57 6.93
CA GLU A 169 -1.07 -1.20 6.25
C GLU A 169 -1.05 0.29 5.87
N THR A 170 -2.22 0.89 5.65
CA THR A 170 -2.33 2.32 5.35
C THR A 170 -2.09 3.17 6.60
N LEU A 171 -2.70 2.82 7.74
CA LEU A 171 -2.47 3.53 9.01
C LEU A 171 -1.04 3.33 9.49
N ILE A 172 -0.57 2.08 9.55
CA ILE A 172 0.75 1.74 10.08
C ILE A 172 1.86 2.31 9.19
N GLY A 173 1.74 2.22 7.86
CA GLY A 173 2.74 2.78 6.94
C GLY A 173 2.92 4.29 7.12
N ARG A 174 1.84 5.02 7.45
CA ARG A 174 1.91 6.47 7.75
C ARG A 174 2.66 6.77 9.04
N ALA A 175 2.55 5.90 10.04
CA ALA A 175 3.31 5.99 11.30
C ALA A 175 4.78 5.61 11.12
N ILE A 176 5.04 4.55 10.34
CA ILE A 176 6.34 3.91 10.24
C ILE A 176 7.25 4.56 9.20
N ALA A 177 6.72 5.00 8.05
CA ALA A 177 7.56 5.54 6.97
C ALA A 177 8.53 6.64 7.45
N PRO A 178 8.11 7.67 8.23
CA PRO A 178 9.03 8.70 8.73
C PRO A 178 10.08 8.19 9.73
N VAL A 179 9.85 7.03 10.35
CA VAL A 179 10.76 6.44 11.35
C VAL A 179 11.89 5.65 10.68
N VAL A 180 11.58 4.97 9.57
CA VAL A 180 12.54 4.10 8.86
C VAL A 180 13.17 4.74 7.63
N GLU A 181 12.60 5.83 7.12
CA GLU A 181 13.12 6.54 5.95
C GLU A 181 14.59 6.97 6.16
N GLY A 182 15.46 6.60 5.20
CA GLY A 182 16.90 6.87 5.27
C GLY A 182 17.67 6.02 6.29
N THR A 183 17.03 5.04 6.92
CA THR A 183 17.67 4.09 7.84
C THR A 183 17.91 2.73 7.17
N ALA A 184 18.70 1.87 7.82
CA ALA A 184 18.92 0.48 7.41
C ALA A 184 17.91 -0.49 8.05
N TYR A 185 16.85 0.01 8.67
CA TYR A 185 15.87 -0.80 9.38
C TYR A 185 14.64 -1.03 8.53
N ASP A 186 14.14 -2.26 8.56
CA ASP A 186 12.82 -2.62 8.09
C ASP A 186 11.93 -2.91 9.30
N ILE A 187 10.62 -2.66 9.14
CA ILE A 187 9.64 -2.91 10.20
C ILE A 187 8.48 -3.71 9.63
N TRP A 188 8.05 -4.70 10.39
CA TRP A 188 6.80 -5.42 10.16
C TRP A 188 6.00 -5.53 11.44
N VAL A 189 4.68 -5.63 11.29
CA VAL A 189 3.74 -5.61 12.39
C VAL A 189 2.78 -6.78 12.26
N THR A 190 2.58 -7.52 13.34
CA THR A 190 1.69 -8.67 13.38
C THR A 190 0.70 -8.62 14.54
N GLN A 191 -0.47 -9.18 14.31
CA GLN A 191 -1.48 -9.47 15.32
C GLN A 191 -1.07 -10.70 16.14
N THR A 192 -1.70 -10.88 17.29
CA THR A 192 -1.33 -12.00 18.19
C THR A 192 -1.76 -13.37 17.68
N ASP A 193 -2.65 -13.42 16.69
CA ASP A 193 -3.00 -14.63 15.94
C ASP A 193 -1.98 -14.98 14.83
N GLY A 194 -0.96 -14.13 14.65
CA GLY A 194 0.08 -14.27 13.63
C GLY A 194 -0.27 -13.65 12.28
N THR A 195 -1.36 -12.90 12.13
CA THR A 195 -1.65 -12.20 10.88
C THR A 195 -0.70 -11.01 10.73
N VAL A 196 0.06 -10.93 9.64
CA VAL A 196 0.93 -9.78 9.33
C VAL A 196 0.05 -8.67 8.76
N ILE A 197 0.01 -7.53 9.45
CA ILE A 197 -0.87 -6.40 9.12
C ILE A 197 -0.13 -5.19 8.56
N TYR A 198 1.20 -5.24 8.57
CA TYR A 198 2.08 -4.31 7.89
C TYR A 198 3.47 -4.93 7.74
N ASP A 199 4.15 -4.62 6.64
CA ASP A 199 5.56 -4.91 6.42
C ASP A 199 6.09 -3.87 5.42
N THR A 200 7.35 -3.47 5.54
CA THR A 200 8.02 -2.67 4.50
C THR A 200 7.98 -3.37 3.13
N THR A 201 7.95 -4.71 3.15
CA THR A 201 7.81 -5.61 2.01
C THR A 201 6.34 -5.96 1.80
N GLN A 202 5.67 -5.31 0.84
CA GLN A 202 4.22 -5.46 0.71
C GLN A 202 3.74 -6.90 0.45
N GLU A 203 4.59 -7.76 -0.10
CA GLU A 203 4.29 -9.18 -0.33
C GLU A 203 4.05 -9.98 0.96
N GLU A 204 4.48 -9.49 2.12
CA GLU A 204 4.28 -10.16 3.40
C GLU A 204 2.95 -9.81 4.07
N ILE A 205 2.31 -8.71 3.65
CA ILE A 205 1.08 -8.20 4.26
C ILE A 205 -0.09 -9.16 3.98
N GLY A 206 -0.84 -9.50 5.02
CA GLY A 206 -1.98 -10.41 4.97
C GLY A 206 -1.62 -11.89 5.13
N LYS A 207 -0.33 -12.26 5.08
CA LYS A 207 0.09 -13.63 5.40
C LYS A 207 -0.06 -13.91 6.88
N ASN A 208 -0.19 -15.18 7.23
CA ASN A 208 -0.20 -15.61 8.62
C ASN A 208 1.04 -16.44 8.95
N LEU A 209 1.74 -16.03 10.01
CA LEU A 209 3.02 -16.58 10.47
C LEU A 209 2.99 -18.10 10.69
N PHE A 210 1.82 -18.70 10.93
CA PHE A 210 1.69 -20.13 11.27
C PHE A 210 1.08 -20.98 10.16
N SER A 211 0.29 -20.38 9.25
CA SER A 211 -0.42 -21.12 8.20
C SER A 211 0.15 -20.92 6.80
N ASP A 212 0.93 -19.86 6.55
CA ASP A 212 1.49 -19.62 5.23
C ASP A 212 2.61 -20.64 4.91
N PRO A 213 2.58 -21.30 3.74
CA PRO A 213 3.59 -22.29 3.35
C PRO A 213 5.03 -21.76 3.31
N VAL A 214 5.25 -20.46 3.09
CA VAL A 214 6.61 -19.88 3.01
C VAL A 214 7.30 -19.84 4.38
N TYR A 215 6.53 -19.95 5.46
CA TYR A 215 7.02 -19.80 6.84
C TYR A 215 7.33 -21.11 7.56
N GLN A 216 7.25 -22.25 6.89
CA GLN A 216 7.22 -23.56 7.57
C GLN A 216 8.58 -24.05 8.10
N GLU A 217 9.67 -23.29 7.91
CA GLU A 217 10.98 -23.61 8.47
C GLU A 217 10.95 -23.62 10.01
N PRO A 218 11.45 -24.69 10.69
CA PRO A 218 11.29 -24.86 12.13
C PRO A 218 11.84 -23.71 13.00
N GLY A 219 13.01 -23.17 12.64
CA GLY A 219 13.62 -22.06 13.38
C GLY A 219 12.83 -20.76 13.26
N LEU A 220 12.25 -20.52 12.08
CA LEU A 220 11.38 -19.38 11.82
C LEU A 220 10.07 -19.50 12.63
N GLN A 221 9.49 -20.70 12.68
CA GLN A 221 8.31 -21.00 13.48
C GLN A 221 8.55 -20.83 15.00
N GLU A 222 9.75 -21.17 15.50
CA GLU A 222 10.12 -20.91 16.89
C GLU A 222 10.19 -19.41 17.19
N PHE A 223 10.85 -18.65 16.30
CA PHE A 223 10.92 -17.19 16.40
C PHE A 223 9.53 -16.54 16.40
N PHE A 224 8.63 -16.93 15.48
CA PHE A 224 7.26 -16.39 15.42
C PHE A 224 6.44 -16.68 16.68
N ARG A 225 6.57 -17.89 17.27
CA ARG A 225 5.90 -18.21 18.54
C ARG A 225 6.35 -17.29 19.68
N ARG A 226 7.64 -16.91 19.70
CA ARG A 226 8.15 -15.95 20.69
C ARG A 226 7.58 -14.56 20.44
N VAL A 227 7.61 -14.08 19.20
CA VAL A 227 7.07 -12.75 18.85
C VAL A 227 5.62 -12.60 19.30
N VAL A 228 4.73 -13.54 18.96
CA VAL A 228 3.30 -13.39 19.32
C VAL A 228 3.04 -13.53 20.82
N SER A 229 3.84 -14.33 21.56
CA SER A 229 3.62 -14.60 22.99
C SER A 229 4.33 -13.63 23.94
N GLU A 230 5.46 -13.05 23.54
CA GLU A 230 6.25 -12.12 24.34
C GLU A 230 5.93 -10.67 23.92
N PRO A 231 5.55 -9.75 24.83
CA PRO A 231 5.21 -8.38 24.46
C PRO A 231 6.42 -7.55 23.99
N ALA A 232 7.63 -7.98 24.33
CA ALA A 232 8.87 -7.43 23.82
C ALA A 232 9.97 -8.50 23.89
N GLY A 233 10.97 -8.40 23.04
CA GLY A 233 12.09 -9.33 23.04
C GLY A 233 13.07 -9.10 21.89
N THR A 234 14.05 -10.00 21.82
CA THR A 234 15.02 -10.06 20.72
C THR A 234 15.25 -11.49 20.26
N GLY A 235 15.73 -11.64 19.04
CA GLY A 235 16.11 -12.92 18.45
C GLY A 235 16.62 -12.76 17.03
N SER A 236 17.00 -13.87 16.41
CA SER A 236 17.38 -13.92 15.01
C SER A 236 16.61 -15.03 14.29
N TYR A 237 16.46 -14.88 12.97
CA TYR A 237 15.85 -15.88 12.11
C TYR A 237 16.45 -15.80 10.70
N ARG A 238 16.25 -16.84 9.88
CA ARG A 238 16.64 -16.84 8.48
C ARG A 238 15.42 -16.70 7.59
N PHE A 239 15.47 -15.78 6.64
CA PHE A 239 14.41 -15.58 5.65
C PHE A 239 14.94 -14.80 4.44
N TRP A 240 14.12 -14.62 3.41
CA TRP A 240 14.42 -13.75 2.27
C TRP A 240 14.78 -12.33 2.73
N ASP A 241 15.75 -11.73 2.05
CA ASP A 241 16.02 -10.31 2.16
C ASP A 241 14.89 -9.48 1.52
N ARG A 242 14.99 -8.15 1.64
CA ARG A 242 13.95 -7.22 1.17
C ARG A 242 13.68 -7.37 -0.34
N GLU A 243 14.71 -7.71 -1.10
CA GLU A 243 14.63 -7.80 -2.56
C GLU A 243 14.17 -9.17 -3.04
N TRP A 244 14.01 -10.15 -2.14
CA TRP A 244 13.65 -11.53 -2.46
C TRP A 244 14.64 -12.23 -3.40
N ASP A 245 15.91 -11.81 -3.37
CA ASP A 245 16.97 -12.36 -4.23
C ASP A 245 17.79 -13.44 -3.52
N LYS A 246 17.87 -13.38 -2.18
CA LYS A 246 18.63 -14.34 -1.36
C LYS A 246 18.09 -14.45 0.06
N GLU A 247 18.35 -15.60 0.69
CA GLU A 247 18.09 -15.77 2.12
C GLU A 247 19.24 -15.28 3.00
N ILE A 248 18.91 -14.46 4.00
CA ILE A 248 19.83 -13.90 4.97
C ILE A 248 19.40 -14.23 6.41
N GLU A 249 20.35 -14.15 7.34
CA GLU A 249 20.03 -14.09 8.77
C GLU A 249 19.65 -12.65 9.14
N LYS A 250 18.50 -12.49 9.79
CA LYS A 250 17.93 -11.22 10.25
C LYS A 250 18.00 -11.17 11.77
N GLU A 251 18.66 -10.15 12.29
CA GLU A 251 18.58 -9.78 13.71
C GLU A 251 17.32 -8.95 13.94
N ALA A 252 16.57 -9.28 14.98
CA ALA A 252 15.27 -8.69 15.26
C ALA A 252 15.12 -8.29 16.72
N ALA A 253 14.47 -7.14 16.92
CA ALA A 253 13.93 -6.71 18.20
C ALA A 253 12.45 -6.38 18.04
N TRP A 254 11.64 -6.66 19.04
CA TRP A 254 10.22 -6.33 19.00
C TRP A 254 9.72 -5.75 20.30
N GLU A 255 8.69 -4.91 20.18
CA GLU A 255 7.88 -4.35 21.26
C GLU A 255 6.40 -4.46 20.88
N THR A 256 5.51 -3.97 21.75
CA THR A 256 4.06 -3.98 21.51
C THR A 256 3.54 -2.56 21.37
N ALA A 257 2.81 -2.31 20.29
CA ALA A 257 1.95 -1.15 20.12
C ALA A 257 0.48 -1.60 20.19
N GLY A 258 -0.40 -0.71 20.60
CA GLY A 258 -1.84 -0.93 20.56
C GLY A 258 -2.57 -0.22 21.69
N ILE A 259 -3.78 0.22 21.38
CA ILE A 259 -4.73 0.83 22.30
C ILE A 259 -6.07 0.09 22.23
N ASP A 260 -6.93 0.31 23.22
CA ASP A 260 -8.35 -0.09 23.17
C ASP A 260 -8.59 -1.59 22.85
N GLY A 261 -7.66 -2.46 23.28
CA GLY A 261 -7.72 -3.91 23.07
C GLY A 261 -6.75 -4.45 22.03
N ALA A 262 -6.24 -3.61 21.12
CA ALA A 262 -5.18 -4.02 20.21
C ALA A 262 -3.87 -4.23 20.97
N ALA A 263 -3.11 -5.26 20.56
CA ALA A 263 -1.79 -5.57 21.11
C ALA A 263 -0.88 -6.12 20.00
N TRP A 264 -0.53 -5.27 19.04
CA TRP A 264 0.26 -5.61 17.87
C TRP A 264 1.75 -5.68 18.20
N ARG A 265 2.44 -6.67 17.64
CA ARG A 265 3.89 -6.81 17.77
C ARG A 265 4.55 -6.03 16.65
N VAL A 266 5.33 -5.02 17.03
CA VAL A 266 6.13 -4.22 16.10
C VAL A 266 7.53 -4.82 16.12
N VAL A 267 7.96 -5.35 14.99
CA VAL A 267 9.25 -6.02 14.85
C VAL A 267 10.14 -5.19 13.94
N LEU A 268 11.28 -4.79 14.49
CA LEU A 268 12.33 -4.10 13.76
C LEU A 268 13.41 -5.11 13.39
N THR A 269 13.78 -5.13 12.12
CA THR A 269 14.89 -5.92 11.61
C THR A 269 15.94 -5.04 10.96
N GLU A 270 17.21 -5.37 11.14
CA GLU A 270 18.29 -4.66 10.46
C GLU A 270 18.55 -5.28 9.09
N GLY A 271 18.21 -4.55 8.03
CA GLY A 271 18.64 -4.86 6.68
C GLY A 271 20.07 -4.40 6.51
N LYS A 272 21.03 -5.32 6.34
CA LYS A 272 22.38 -4.92 5.90
C LYS A 272 22.26 -4.34 4.50
N ILE A 273 22.22 -3.01 4.39
CA ILE A 273 22.53 -2.32 3.14
C ILE A 273 23.99 -2.65 2.84
N GLN A 274 24.22 -3.70 2.05
CA GLN A 274 25.49 -3.80 1.36
C GLN A 274 25.47 -2.67 0.35
N SER A 275 26.23 -1.61 0.63
CA SER A 275 26.62 -0.61 -0.35
C SER A 275 27.46 -1.31 -1.42
N GLY A 276 26.83 -2.10 -2.28
CA GLY A 276 27.36 -2.39 -3.59
C GLY A 276 27.36 -1.06 -4.31
N THR A 277 28.53 -0.58 -4.70
CA THR A 277 28.62 0.42 -5.75
C THR A 277 28.03 -0.22 -6.99
N ALA A 278 26.72 -0.07 -7.21
CA ALA A 278 26.12 -0.38 -8.49
C ALA A 278 26.92 0.39 -9.52
N ASP A 279 27.45 -0.31 -10.50
CA ASP A 279 28.16 0.34 -11.60
C ASP A 279 27.08 1.10 -12.38
N ALA A 280 26.94 2.40 -12.11
CA ALA A 280 25.96 3.29 -12.75
C ALA A 280 26.15 3.39 -14.29
N SER A 281 27.08 2.61 -14.84
CA SER A 281 27.40 2.47 -16.26
C SER A 281 26.32 1.75 -17.08
N PHE A 282 25.32 1.12 -16.44
CA PHE A 282 24.24 0.38 -17.14
C PHE A 282 22.84 1.00 -17.06
N VAL A 283 22.65 2.14 -16.39
CA VAL A 283 21.32 2.80 -16.36
C VAL A 283 21.00 3.31 -17.77
N ARG A 284 20.12 2.59 -18.49
CA ARG A 284 19.64 3.03 -19.80
C ARG A 284 18.67 4.17 -19.57
N ASN A 285 18.97 5.35 -20.12
CA ASN A 285 17.97 6.42 -20.15
C ASN A 285 16.94 6.07 -21.23
N ALA A 286 15.76 5.63 -20.81
CA ALA A 286 14.69 5.18 -21.71
C ALA A 286 14.31 6.28 -22.70
N SER A 287 14.34 5.95 -23.99
CA SER A 287 13.83 6.80 -25.08
C SER A 287 12.60 6.18 -25.70
N LEU A 288 11.81 6.94 -26.46
CA LEU A 288 10.70 6.42 -27.25
C LEU A 288 11.10 5.25 -28.17
N ALA A 289 12.36 5.20 -28.64
CA ALA A 289 12.88 4.07 -29.42
C ALA A 289 13.00 2.79 -28.57
N GLY A 290 13.25 2.92 -27.26
CA GLY A 290 13.27 1.79 -26.34
C GLY A 290 11.91 1.13 -26.14
N LEU A 291 10.80 1.86 -26.34
CA LEU A 291 9.45 1.28 -26.27
C LEU A 291 9.11 0.38 -27.47
N SER A 292 9.54 0.74 -28.68
CA SER A 292 9.32 -0.14 -29.84
C SER A 292 10.12 -1.44 -29.73
N ASP A 293 11.32 -1.38 -29.14
CA ASP A 293 12.13 -2.56 -28.87
C ASP A 293 11.49 -3.41 -27.75
N LEU A 294 10.87 -2.76 -26.75
CA LEU A 294 10.15 -3.42 -25.67
C LEU A 294 9.01 -4.30 -26.18
N ASP A 295 8.15 -3.78 -27.06
CA ASP A 295 7.04 -4.55 -27.65
C ASP A 295 7.55 -5.73 -28.48
N ALA A 296 8.64 -5.54 -29.22
CA ALA A 296 9.25 -6.60 -30.01
C ALA A 296 9.82 -7.73 -29.13
N ASP A 297 10.42 -7.38 -27.99
CA ASP A 297 10.96 -8.35 -27.03
C ASP A 297 9.86 -9.19 -26.38
N VAL A 298 8.76 -8.55 -25.96
CA VAL A 298 7.60 -9.28 -25.41
C VAL A 298 6.98 -10.19 -26.47
N GLN A 299 6.88 -9.74 -27.73
CA GLN A 299 6.41 -10.58 -28.83
C GLN A 299 7.32 -11.78 -29.11
N SER A 300 8.64 -11.57 -29.10
CA SER A 300 9.63 -12.62 -29.25
C SER A 300 9.52 -13.67 -28.14
N ALA A 301 9.35 -13.23 -26.89
CA ALA A 301 9.15 -14.10 -25.74
C ALA A 301 7.83 -14.90 -25.82
N ALA A 302 6.74 -14.30 -26.28
CA ALA A 302 5.48 -15.01 -26.48
C ALA A 302 5.57 -16.05 -27.59
N ALA A 303 6.26 -15.73 -28.70
CA ALA A 303 6.52 -16.69 -29.77
C ALA A 303 7.38 -17.87 -29.28
N PHE A 304 8.37 -17.61 -28.44
CA PHE A 304 9.16 -18.65 -27.77
C PHE A 304 8.29 -19.53 -26.87
N ALA A 305 7.43 -18.93 -26.05
CA ALA A 305 6.51 -19.67 -25.18
C ALA A 305 5.52 -20.53 -25.97
N ALA A 306 5.00 -20.03 -27.09
CA ALA A 306 4.12 -20.77 -27.98
C ALA A 306 4.83 -21.96 -28.66
N MET A 307 6.13 -21.83 -28.96
CA MET A 307 6.93 -22.86 -29.63
C MET A 307 7.43 -23.95 -28.69
N GLU A 308 7.95 -23.56 -27.52
CA GLU A 308 8.62 -24.47 -26.56
C GLU A 308 7.69 -24.96 -25.44
N GLY A 309 6.56 -24.26 -25.24
CA GLY A 309 5.60 -24.52 -24.17
C GLY A 309 5.92 -23.80 -22.85
N LYS A 310 4.88 -23.62 -22.01
CA LYS A 310 4.92 -22.82 -20.77
C LYS A 310 6.09 -23.19 -19.85
N GLU A 311 6.29 -24.47 -19.51
CA GLU A 311 7.34 -24.89 -18.58
C GLU A 311 8.77 -24.65 -19.09
N ALA A 312 9.00 -24.78 -20.41
CA ALA A 312 10.29 -24.48 -20.99
C ALA A 312 10.54 -22.97 -21.02
N ALA A 313 9.51 -22.20 -21.36
CA ALA A 313 9.54 -20.74 -21.36
C ALA A 313 9.81 -20.16 -19.97
N LEU A 314 9.08 -20.61 -18.95
CA LEU A 314 9.25 -20.15 -17.58
C LEU A 314 10.64 -20.48 -17.02
N ARG A 315 11.24 -21.60 -17.43
CA ARG A 315 12.63 -21.92 -17.04
C ARG A 315 13.63 -20.94 -17.64
N GLU A 316 13.46 -20.59 -18.92
CA GLU A 316 14.31 -19.62 -19.59
C GLU A 316 14.11 -18.20 -19.04
N PHE A 317 12.86 -17.78 -18.81
CA PHE A 317 12.55 -16.45 -18.26
C PHE A 317 13.04 -16.25 -16.82
N ASN A 318 13.18 -17.33 -16.05
CA ASN A 318 13.71 -17.28 -14.69
C ASN A 318 15.24 -17.45 -14.61
N ASP A 319 15.93 -17.66 -15.73
CA ASP A 319 17.40 -17.68 -15.74
C ASP A 319 17.93 -16.24 -15.84
N PRO A 320 18.58 -15.68 -14.79
CA PRO A 320 19.13 -14.33 -14.82
C PRO A 320 20.27 -14.15 -15.83
N ALA A 321 20.84 -15.25 -16.33
CA ALA A 321 21.83 -15.28 -17.40
C ALA A 321 21.24 -15.74 -18.75
N GLY A 322 19.91 -15.93 -18.79
CA GLY A 322 19.16 -16.40 -19.95
C GLY A 322 19.05 -15.34 -21.04
N ARG A 323 18.56 -15.76 -22.22
CA ARG A 323 18.52 -14.89 -23.40
C ARG A 323 17.50 -13.74 -23.33
N PHE A 324 16.60 -13.81 -22.37
CA PHE A 324 15.51 -12.86 -22.14
C PHE A 324 15.84 -11.87 -21.01
N VAL A 325 17.12 -11.76 -20.66
CA VAL A 325 17.65 -10.79 -19.69
C VAL A 325 18.74 -9.97 -20.37
N ASP A 326 18.59 -8.66 -20.40
CA ASP A 326 19.56 -7.70 -20.92
C ASP A 326 19.65 -6.47 -20.00
N GLY A 327 20.54 -6.54 -19.00
CA GLY A 327 20.66 -5.50 -17.97
C GLY A 327 19.46 -5.48 -17.03
N ASP A 328 18.73 -4.35 -16.99
CA ASP A 328 17.50 -4.14 -16.22
C ASP A 328 16.23 -4.56 -16.97
N GLN A 329 16.34 -4.89 -18.26
CA GLN A 329 15.24 -5.40 -19.08
C GLN A 329 15.18 -6.92 -19.01
N TYR A 330 14.02 -7.45 -18.61
CA TYR A 330 13.81 -8.89 -18.44
C TYR A 330 12.35 -9.27 -18.65
N ILE A 331 12.11 -10.52 -19.06
CA ILE A 331 10.76 -11.08 -19.13
C ILE A 331 10.29 -11.50 -17.75
N PHE A 332 9.13 -10.98 -17.34
CA PHE A 332 8.34 -11.48 -16.22
C PHE A 332 7.07 -12.19 -16.72
N ALA A 333 6.51 -13.07 -15.90
CA ALA A 333 5.31 -13.82 -16.24
C ALA A 333 4.40 -13.99 -15.02
N TYR A 334 3.09 -13.89 -15.27
CA TYR A 334 2.04 -14.06 -14.25
C TYR A 334 0.87 -14.85 -14.82
N ASP A 335 0.23 -15.66 -13.99
CA ASP A 335 -1.11 -16.12 -14.30
C ASP A 335 -2.10 -14.95 -14.24
N MET A 336 -3.24 -15.06 -14.94
CA MET A 336 -4.28 -14.02 -14.97
C MET A 336 -4.92 -13.74 -13.60
N ASN A 337 -4.74 -14.62 -12.62
CA ASN A 337 -5.16 -14.39 -11.23
C ASN A 337 -4.14 -13.58 -10.41
N GLY A 338 -3.00 -13.16 -11.00
CA GLY A 338 -1.94 -12.41 -10.33
C GLY A 338 -0.86 -13.27 -9.66
N THR A 339 -0.84 -14.59 -9.86
CA THR A 339 0.23 -15.46 -9.34
C THR A 339 1.50 -15.34 -10.18
N VAL A 340 2.64 -15.05 -9.54
CA VAL A 340 3.96 -14.92 -10.20
C VAL A 340 4.41 -16.27 -10.75
N ARG A 341 4.84 -16.30 -12.01
CA ARG A 341 5.40 -17.48 -12.69
C ARG A 341 6.84 -17.28 -13.16
N ALA A 342 7.23 -16.05 -13.51
CA ALA A 342 8.62 -15.71 -13.74
C ALA A 342 8.94 -14.31 -13.26
N LEU A 343 10.03 -14.19 -12.50
CA LEU A 343 10.57 -12.91 -12.02
C LEU A 343 12.07 -13.10 -11.68
N PRO A 344 12.97 -13.01 -12.67
CA PRO A 344 14.32 -13.59 -12.59
C PRO A 344 15.19 -13.02 -11.45
N PHE A 345 14.99 -11.75 -11.10
CA PHE A 345 15.77 -11.07 -10.04
C PHE A 345 15.13 -11.16 -8.64
N GLN A 346 13.92 -11.70 -8.51
CA GLN A 346 13.20 -11.81 -7.23
C GLN A 346 12.51 -13.17 -7.12
N GLN A 347 13.30 -14.24 -7.25
CA GLN A 347 12.78 -15.62 -7.40
C GLN A 347 12.00 -16.10 -6.18
N GLY A 348 12.22 -15.53 -5.00
CA GLY A 348 11.43 -15.84 -3.81
C GLY A 348 9.94 -15.49 -3.94
N LEU A 349 9.56 -14.68 -4.93
CA LEU A 349 8.17 -14.32 -5.22
C LEU A 349 7.45 -15.34 -6.12
N ILE A 350 8.16 -16.28 -6.74
CA ILE A 350 7.55 -17.27 -7.64
C ILE A 350 6.50 -18.09 -6.88
N GLY A 351 5.29 -18.19 -7.44
CA GLY A 351 4.15 -18.88 -6.83
C GLY A 351 3.30 -18.02 -5.89
N GLN A 352 3.76 -16.84 -5.49
CA GLN A 352 2.97 -15.93 -4.67
C GLN A 352 1.90 -15.20 -5.50
N ASN A 353 0.73 -14.96 -4.91
CA ASN A 353 -0.30 -14.13 -5.52
C ASN A 353 -0.06 -12.66 -5.17
N ARG A 354 0.14 -11.81 -6.18
CA ARG A 354 0.41 -10.37 -6.02
C ARG A 354 -0.72 -9.52 -6.57
N LEU A 355 -1.92 -10.07 -6.78
CA LEU A 355 -3.01 -9.34 -7.44
C LEU A 355 -3.35 -8.04 -6.72
N ASP A 356 -3.28 -8.03 -5.38
CA ASP A 356 -3.65 -6.88 -4.54
C ASP A 356 -2.47 -6.03 -4.08
N ILE A 357 -1.26 -6.30 -4.58
CA ILE A 357 -0.09 -5.48 -4.23
C ILE A 357 -0.22 -4.08 -4.81
N ARG A 358 0.38 -3.11 -4.11
CA ARG A 358 0.44 -1.72 -4.53
C ARG A 358 1.90 -1.30 -4.63
N ASP A 359 2.18 -0.27 -5.40
CA ASP A 359 3.50 0.35 -5.32
C ASP A 359 3.59 1.31 -4.12
N ALA A 360 4.72 2.03 -4.00
CA ALA A 360 4.97 3.01 -2.93
C ALA A 360 3.93 4.15 -2.85
N HIS A 361 3.13 4.36 -3.89
CA HIS A 361 2.11 5.41 -3.95
C HIS A 361 0.68 4.88 -3.97
N GLY A 362 0.49 3.58 -3.78
CA GLY A 362 -0.84 2.97 -3.65
C GLY A 362 -1.44 2.50 -4.98
N VAL A 363 -0.67 2.53 -6.08
CA VAL A 363 -1.12 2.09 -7.41
C VAL A 363 -1.15 0.58 -7.49
N ALA A 364 -2.32 -0.01 -7.74
CA ALA A 364 -2.52 -1.46 -7.83
C ALA A 364 -2.10 -2.01 -9.21
N PHE A 365 -0.79 -2.00 -9.46
CA PHE A 365 -0.25 -2.20 -10.80
C PHE A 365 -0.40 -3.63 -11.35
N ILE A 366 -0.41 -4.68 -10.51
CA ILE A 366 -0.67 -6.04 -11.00
C ILE A 366 -2.10 -6.17 -11.54
N ARG A 367 -3.10 -5.55 -10.90
CA ARG A 367 -4.48 -5.49 -11.44
C ARG A 367 -4.50 -4.79 -12.79
N ALA A 368 -3.73 -3.70 -12.94
CA ALA A 368 -3.63 -2.95 -14.18
C ALA A 368 -2.96 -3.78 -15.30
N LEU A 369 -1.89 -4.51 -15.00
CA LEU A 369 -1.22 -5.42 -15.94
C LEU A 369 -2.15 -6.55 -16.38
N VAL A 370 -2.89 -7.17 -15.44
CA VAL A 370 -3.91 -8.19 -15.74
C VAL A 370 -5.02 -7.60 -16.63
N GLY A 371 -5.49 -6.39 -16.33
CA GLY A 371 -6.48 -5.68 -17.14
C GLY A 371 -5.99 -5.45 -18.57
N ALA A 372 -4.77 -4.92 -18.73
CA ALA A 372 -4.15 -4.73 -20.04
C ALA A 372 -4.01 -6.05 -20.80
N ALA A 373 -3.47 -7.10 -20.16
CA ALA A 373 -3.34 -8.43 -20.78
C ALA A 373 -4.71 -9.02 -21.21
N SER A 374 -5.75 -8.85 -20.38
CA SER A 374 -7.11 -9.30 -20.68
C SER A 374 -7.74 -8.59 -21.89
N ARG A 375 -7.24 -7.40 -22.25
CA ARG A 375 -7.65 -6.65 -23.44
C ARG A 375 -6.78 -6.92 -24.67
N GLY A 376 -5.87 -7.91 -24.59
CA GLY A 376 -4.95 -8.27 -25.67
C GLY A 376 -3.54 -7.69 -25.53
N GLY A 377 -3.25 -7.01 -24.42
CA GLY A 377 -1.95 -6.40 -24.12
C GLY A 377 -2.00 -4.88 -24.03
N GLY A 378 -0.86 -4.29 -23.69
CA GLY A 378 -0.68 -2.84 -23.57
C GLY A 378 0.38 -2.45 -22.56
N HIS A 379 0.45 -1.15 -22.26
CA HIS A 379 1.45 -0.58 -21.36
C HIS A 379 0.85 -0.16 -20.02
N VAL A 380 1.62 -0.28 -18.94
CA VAL A 380 1.24 0.15 -17.59
C VAL A 380 2.44 0.76 -16.87
N TYR A 381 2.21 1.86 -16.14
CA TYR A 381 3.20 2.46 -15.25
C TYR A 381 3.09 1.94 -13.82
N TYR A 382 4.23 1.84 -13.16
CA TYR A 382 4.29 1.60 -11.72
C TYR A 382 5.69 1.89 -11.19
N VAL A 383 5.81 2.21 -9.90
CA VAL A 383 7.12 2.29 -9.25
C VAL A 383 7.55 0.87 -8.86
N TYR A 384 8.80 0.51 -9.17
CA TYR A 384 9.33 -0.83 -8.90
C TYR A 384 10.84 -0.80 -8.63
N PRO A 385 11.39 -1.75 -7.85
CA PRO A 385 12.82 -1.90 -7.66
C PRO A 385 13.58 -2.15 -8.98
N ASN A 386 14.63 -1.38 -9.24
CA ASN A 386 15.50 -1.54 -10.40
C ASN A 386 16.75 -2.39 -10.05
N PRO A 387 16.87 -3.65 -10.53
CA PRO A 387 18.00 -4.52 -10.20
C PRO A 387 19.35 -3.99 -10.69
N ALA A 388 19.40 -3.17 -11.75
CA ALA A 388 20.64 -2.54 -12.23
C ALA A 388 21.01 -1.29 -11.41
N ALA A 389 20.07 -0.72 -10.65
CA ALA A 389 20.29 0.43 -9.77
C ALA A 389 20.29 0.04 -8.28
N GLY A 390 20.69 -1.20 -7.97
CA GLY A 390 20.73 -1.68 -6.59
C GLY A 390 19.37 -1.72 -5.90
N PHE A 391 18.31 -2.02 -6.68
CA PHE A 391 16.92 -2.10 -6.24
C PHE A 391 16.32 -0.77 -5.77
N ALA A 392 16.84 0.36 -6.23
CA ALA A 392 16.18 1.65 -6.06
C ALA A 392 14.77 1.63 -6.68
N GLU A 393 13.79 2.19 -5.96
CA GLU A 393 12.43 2.37 -6.44
C GLU A 393 12.40 3.44 -7.55
N GLU A 394 12.08 3.03 -8.78
CA GLU A 394 12.03 3.91 -9.94
C GLU A 394 10.73 3.71 -10.71
N LEU A 395 10.26 4.75 -11.41
CA LEU A 395 9.12 4.61 -12.32
C LEU A 395 9.50 3.63 -13.44
N LYS A 396 8.69 2.61 -13.63
CA LYS A 396 8.80 1.63 -14.71
C LYS A 396 7.57 1.74 -15.60
N VAL A 397 7.78 1.60 -16.91
CA VAL A 397 6.70 1.32 -17.88
C VAL A 397 6.93 -0.06 -18.45
N SER A 398 5.91 -0.91 -18.35
CA SER A 398 5.97 -2.28 -18.85
C SER A 398 4.95 -2.51 -19.96
N SER A 399 5.37 -3.19 -21.01
CA SER A 399 4.51 -3.78 -22.03
C SER A 399 4.15 -5.21 -21.62
N VAL A 400 2.87 -5.56 -21.75
CA VAL A 400 2.36 -6.91 -21.45
C VAL A 400 1.53 -7.46 -22.60
N MET A 401 1.52 -8.78 -22.72
CA MET A 401 0.70 -9.50 -23.69
C MET A 401 0.26 -10.86 -23.13
N PRO A 402 -1.00 -11.27 -23.34
CA PRO A 402 -1.43 -12.63 -23.03
C PRO A 402 -0.69 -13.64 -23.91
N VAL A 403 -0.24 -14.74 -23.32
CA VAL A 403 0.22 -15.90 -24.11
C VAL A 403 -0.98 -16.75 -24.50
N ASP A 404 -1.91 -16.90 -23.56
CA ASP A 404 -3.23 -17.53 -23.70
C ASP A 404 -4.18 -16.98 -22.60
N ASP A 405 -5.33 -17.64 -22.39
CA ASP A 405 -6.35 -17.23 -21.42
C ASP A 405 -5.93 -17.42 -19.95
N GLU A 406 -4.85 -18.16 -19.66
CA GLU A 406 -4.40 -18.51 -18.30
C GLU A 406 -3.28 -17.61 -17.78
N TRP A 407 -2.43 -17.07 -18.66
CA TRP A 407 -1.24 -16.31 -18.25
C TRP A 407 -0.77 -15.29 -19.29
N PHE A 408 -0.02 -14.31 -18.80
CA PHE A 408 0.57 -13.26 -19.60
C PHE A 408 2.06 -13.10 -19.26
N ILE A 409 2.77 -12.50 -20.20
CA ILE A 409 4.16 -12.12 -20.03
C ILE A 409 4.31 -10.62 -20.25
N GLY A 410 5.40 -10.06 -19.74
CA GLY A 410 5.75 -8.68 -20.00
C GLY A 410 7.22 -8.41 -19.81
N SER A 411 7.61 -7.22 -20.21
CA SER A 411 8.93 -6.64 -20.00
C SER A 411 8.73 -5.16 -19.72
N GLY A 412 9.69 -4.50 -19.09
CA GLY A 412 9.61 -3.06 -18.89
C GLY A 412 10.96 -2.36 -18.88
N ILE A 413 10.89 -1.06 -19.04
CA ILE A 413 12.02 -0.14 -18.97
C ILE A 413 11.82 0.85 -17.82
N TYR A 414 12.91 1.17 -17.13
CA TYR A 414 12.89 2.15 -16.06
C TYR A 414 13.05 3.57 -16.64
N LEU A 415 12.23 4.49 -16.17
CA LEU A 415 12.20 5.89 -16.56
C LEU A 415 12.92 6.73 -15.50
N SER A 416 14.20 6.47 -15.27
CA SER A 416 14.98 7.09 -14.18
C SER A 416 15.11 8.63 -14.31
N HIS A 417 14.80 9.20 -15.49
CA HIS A 417 14.69 10.66 -15.69
C HIS A 417 13.37 11.26 -15.21
N VAL A 418 12.38 10.44 -14.85
CA VAL A 418 11.06 10.89 -14.37
C VAL A 418 11.01 10.75 -12.84
N ASN A 419 10.80 11.87 -12.16
CA ASN A 419 10.62 11.85 -10.71
C ASN A 419 9.20 11.37 -10.33
N ALA A 420 9.12 10.16 -9.77
CA ALA A 420 7.88 9.57 -9.27
C ALA A 420 7.80 9.56 -7.74
N THR A 421 8.14 10.69 -7.12
CA THR A 421 8.05 10.86 -5.66
C THR A 421 6.87 11.76 -5.29
N PHE A 422 5.93 11.20 -4.53
CA PHE A 422 4.72 11.91 -4.07
C PHE A 422 4.59 11.81 -2.55
N GLY A 423 4.51 12.96 -1.89
CA GLY A 423 4.49 13.04 -0.43
C GLY A 423 3.15 12.67 0.19
N ARG A 424 3.15 12.28 1.48
CA ARG A 424 1.93 11.96 2.25
C ARG A 424 0.90 13.09 2.19
N GLN A 425 1.31 14.32 2.49
CA GLN A 425 0.41 15.48 2.54
C GLN A 425 -0.22 15.79 1.18
N GLU A 426 0.55 15.61 0.11
CA GLU A 426 0.11 15.82 -1.26
C GLU A 426 -0.92 14.78 -1.69
N LYS A 427 -0.69 13.50 -1.35
CA LYS A 427 -1.65 12.40 -1.57
C LYS A 427 -2.94 12.59 -0.75
N ASP A 428 -2.83 13.01 0.51
CA ASP A 428 -4.00 13.29 1.36
C ASP A 428 -4.83 14.45 0.79
N ALA A 429 -4.19 15.56 0.41
CA ALA A 429 -4.86 16.70 -0.20
C ALA A 429 -5.51 16.35 -1.55
N LEU A 430 -4.88 15.47 -2.32
CA LEU A 430 -5.44 14.92 -3.56
C LEU A 430 -6.72 14.11 -3.28
N MET A 431 -6.67 13.15 -2.35
CA MET A 431 -7.85 12.35 -1.98
C MET A 431 -8.99 13.23 -1.46
N GLN A 432 -8.70 14.19 -0.57
CA GLN A 432 -9.69 15.15 -0.06
C GLN A 432 -10.35 15.93 -1.21
N ARG A 433 -9.57 16.48 -2.14
CA ARG A 433 -10.09 17.24 -3.28
C ARG A 433 -11.02 16.39 -4.15
N VAL A 434 -10.66 15.14 -4.41
CA VAL A 434 -11.45 14.23 -5.26
C VAL A 434 -12.72 13.77 -4.55
N HIS A 435 -12.65 13.45 -3.25
CA HIS A 435 -13.82 13.12 -2.45
C HIS A 435 -14.79 14.31 -2.34
N ALA A 436 -14.28 15.52 -2.11
CA ALA A 436 -15.09 16.73 -2.09
C ALA A 436 -15.79 16.97 -3.45
N ALA A 437 -15.11 16.71 -4.57
CA ALA A 437 -15.71 16.81 -5.90
C ALA A 437 -16.81 15.76 -6.12
N ARG A 438 -16.58 14.50 -5.70
CA ARG A 438 -17.59 13.44 -5.75
C ARG A 438 -18.82 13.83 -4.94
N ASP A 439 -18.63 14.29 -3.71
CA ASP A 439 -19.72 14.61 -2.78
C ASP A 439 -20.50 15.84 -3.27
N PHE A 440 -19.81 16.83 -3.84
CA PHE A 440 -20.45 17.95 -4.54
C PHE A 440 -21.31 17.46 -5.71
N ALA A 441 -20.79 16.54 -6.52
CA ALA A 441 -21.51 15.97 -7.65
C ALA A 441 -22.75 15.18 -7.24
N GLN A 442 -22.66 14.38 -6.16
CA GLN A 442 -23.79 13.62 -5.63
C GLN A 442 -24.89 14.55 -5.07
N ARG A 443 -24.50 15.67 -4.46
CA ARG A 443 -25.45 16.62 -3.86
C ARG A 443 -26.13 17.53 -4.89
N GLU A 444 -25.35 18.12 -5.80
CA GLU A 444 -25.86 19.12 -6.75
C GLU A 444 -26.40 18.49 -8.05
N GLY A 445 -26.04 17.23 -8.31
CA GLY A 445 -26.37 16.53 -9.54
C GLY A 445 -25.38 16.80 -10.67
N MET A 446 -25.39 15.91 -11.67
CA MET A 446 -24.40 15.86 -12.75
C MET A 446 -24.28 17.19 -13.51
N ASP A 447 -25.38 17.79 -13.98
CA ASP A 447 -25.33 19.02 -14.80
C ASP A 447 -24.67 20.19 -14.06
N ALA A 448 -25.04 20.41 -12.79
CA ALA A 448 -24.47 21.47 -11.97
C ALA A 448 -23.00 21.19 -11.63
N ALA A 449 -22.67 19.92 -11.37
CA ALA A 449 -21.31 19.47 -11.10
C ALA A 449 -20.38 19.73 -12.29
N LEU A 450 -20.77 19.27 -13.48
CA LEU A 450 -19.99 19.43 -14.71
C LEU A 450 -19.86 20.90 -15.11
N ALA A 451 -20.89 21.72 -14.89
CA ALA A 451 -20.78 23.17 -15.09
C ALA A 451 -19.71 23.79 -14.16
N ALA A 452 -19.67 23.38 -12.89
CA ALA A 452 -18.71 23.88 -11.92
C ALA A 452 -17.28 23.36 -12.18
N PHE A 453 -17.12 22.10 -12.58
CA PHE A 453 -15.81 21.50 -12.89
C PHE A 453 -15.18 22.10 -14.15
N ASN A 454 -16.00 22.58 -15.09
CA ASN A 454 -15.52 23.23 -16.31
C ASN A 454 -15.39 24.76 -16.18
N ASP A 455 -15.72 25.35 -15.03
CA ASP A 455 -15.49 26.77 -14.75
C ASP A 455 -14.04 27.00 -14.31
N LEU A 456 -13.19 27.47 -15.23
CA LEU A 456 -11.79 27.82 -14.99
C LEU A 456 -11.58 28.91 -13.92
N SER A 457 -12.61 29.69 -13.59
CA SER A 457 -12.56 30.67 -12.51
C SER A 457 -13.00 30.11 -11.15
N GLY A 458 -13.57 28.90 -11.15
CA GLY A 458 -14.09 28.21 -9.97
C GLY A 458 -13.03 27.44 -9.20
N GLN A 459 -13.41 26.97 -8.02
CA GLN A 459 -12.52 26.23 -7.11
C GLN A 459 -12.11 24.84 -7.62
N TRP A 460 -12.79 24.31 -8.64
CA TRP A 460 -12.59 22.95 -9.14
C TRP A 460 -11.64 22.85 -10.33
N ALA A 461 -11.22 23.97 -10.91
CA ALA A 461 -10.29 23.99 -12.04
C ALA A 461 -8.97 24.79 -11.81
N PRO A 462 -8.35 24.79 -10.61
CA PRO A 462 -7.12 25.54 -10.39
C PRO A 462 -5.90 24.80 -10.95
N GLY A 463 -5.34 25.31 -12.05
CA GLY A 463 -4.05 24.86 -12.59
C GLY A 463 -3.98 23.35 -12.74
N GLY A 464 -2.86 22.72 -12.39
CA GLY A 464 -2.68 21.26 -12.46
C GLY A 464 -3.59 20.43 -11.54
N SER A 465 -4.28 21.06 -10.58
CA SER A 465 -5.18 20.41 -9.61
C SER A 465 -6.64 20.36 -10.07
N TYR A 466 -6.92 20.63 -11.34
CA TYR A 466 -8.27 20.58 -11.90
C TYR A 466 -8.96 19.22 -11.71
N ILE A 467 -10.28 19.27 -11.49
CA ILE A 467 -11.16 18.10 -11.54
C ILE A 467 -11.41 17.74 -13.00
N PHE A 468 -11.15 16.48 -13.34
CA PHE A 468 -11.60 15.88 -14.58
C PHE A 468 -12.70 14.87 -14.30
N SER A 469 -13.47 14.56 -15.34
CA SER A 469 -14.55 13.61 -15.24
C SER A 469 -14.82 12.92 -16.57
N TYR A 470 -15.09 11.62 -16.49
CA TYR A 470 -15.46 10.79 -17.62
C TYR A 470 -16.66 9.90 -17.26
N ALA A 471 -17.49 9.62 -18.25
CA ALA A 471 -18.47 8.54 -18.16
C ALA A 471 -17.74 7.19 -18.20
N MET A 472 -18.34 6.14 -17.64
CA MET A 472 -17.79 4.78 -17.61
C MET A 472 -17.64 4.13 -18.99
N ASN A 473 -18.13 4.78 -20.05
CA ASN A 473 -17.92 4.43 -21.45
C ASN A 473 -16.80 5.26 -22.13
N GLY A 474 -16.04 6.05 -21.35
CA GLY A 474 -14.93 6.89 -21.79
C GLY A 474 -15.31 8.22 -22.42
N THR A 475 -16.58 8.63 -22.38
CA THR A 475 -16.99 9.98 -22.83
C THR A 475 -16.47 11.03 -21.86
N THR A 476 -15.77 12.04 -22.37
CA THR A 476 -15.27 13.19 -21.58
C THR A 476 -16.43 14.06 -21.12
N LEU A 477 -16.56 14.23 -19.80
CA LEU A 477 -17.64 15.01 -19.17
C LEU A 477 -17.13 16.36 -18.65
N ALA A 478 -15.95 16.37 -18.01
CA ALA A 478 -15.27 17.59 -17.61
C ALA A 478 -13.77 17.49 -17.87
N LEU A 479 -13.24 18.49 -18.56
CA LEU A 479 -11.81 18.63 -18.83
C LEU A 479 -11.51 20.12 -19.06
N PRO A 480 -11.48 20.94 -18.00
CA PRO A 480 -11.57 22.41 -18.09
C PRO A 480 -10.49 23.06 -18.95
N HIS A 481 -9.29 22.47 -19.00
CA HIS A 481 -8.16 22.99 -19.78
C HIS A 481 -8.15 22.51 -21.25
N GLN A 482 -9.04 21.59 -21.63
CA GLN A 482 -9.20 21.09 -23.00
C GLN A 482 -10.70 20.90 -23.33
N PRO A 483 -11.51 21.99 -23.28
CA PRO A 483 -12.96 21.90 -23.40
C PRO A 483 -13.43 21.36 -24.75
N GLU A 484 -12.60 21.41 -25.78
CA GLU A 484 -12.86 20.83 -27.11
C GLU A 484 -13.02 19.30 -27.10
N LEU A 485 -12.55 18.62 -26.05
CA LEU A 485 -12.69 17.16 -25.90
C LEU A 485 -14.00 16.77 -25.23
N ILE A 486 -14.74 17.70 -24.62
CA ILE A 486 -16.01 17.41 -23.93
C ILE A 486 -17.03 16.84 -24.92
N GLY A 487 -17.66 15.72 -24.54
CA GLY A 487 -18.61 14.99 -25.37
C GLY A 487 -17.97 14.00 -26.35
N THR A 488 -16.64 13.92 -26.42
CA THR A 488 -15.92 12.92 -27.22
C THR A 488 -15.51 11.71 -26.38
N SER A 489 -15.46 10.53 -27.00
CA SER A 489 -14.92 9.32 -26.36
C SER A 489 -13.39 9.31 -26.43
N ARG A 490 -12.77 8.93 -25.31
CA ARG A 490 -11.31 8.78 -25.18
C ARG A 490 -10.89 7.35 -24.80
N LEU A 491 -11.77 6.36 -24.99
CA LEU A 491 -11.36 4.96 -24.88
C LEU A 491 -10.26 4.67 -25.89
N GLY A 492 -9.23 3.95 -25.45
CA GLY A 492 -8.04 3.66 -26.25
C GLY A 492 -7.15 4.88 -26.51
N PHE A 493 -7.38 6.02 -25.85
CA PHE A 493 -6.42 7.12 -25.87
C PHE A 493 -5.12 6.68 -25.20
N LEU A 494 -4.05 6.70 -25.99
CA LEU A 494 -2.70 6.36 -25.54
C LEU A 494 -1.94 7.64 -25.23
N ASP A 495 -1.27 7.67 -24.09
CA ASP A 495 -0.34 8.74 -23.76
C ASP A 495 1.00 8.59 -24.50
N HIS A 496 1.97 9.43 -24.12
CA HIS A 496 3.30 9.46 -24.73
C HIS A 496 4.02 8.11 -24.73
N TYR A 497 3.79 7.25 -23.74
CA TYR A 497 4.45 5.94 -23.64
C TYR A 497 3.51 4.77 -23.96
N GLY A 498 2.35 5.03 -24.58
CA GLY A 498 1.45 3.97 -25.02
C GLY A 498 0.54 3.42 -23.93
N VAL A 499 0.40 4.10 -22.79
CA VAL A 499 -0.51 3.68 -21.71
C VAL A 499 -1.94 4.16 -22.03
N ALA A 500 -2.90 3.24 -21.97
CA ALA A 500 -4.32 3.53 -22.18
C ALA A 500 -4.95 4.12 -20.91
N ILE A 501 -4.65 5.40 -20.65
CA ILE A 501 -4.90 6.02 -19.33
C ILE A 501 -6.39 6.04 -18.94
N ILE A 502 -7.30 6.28 -19.89
CA ILE A 502 -8.74 6.38 -19.61
C ILE A 502 -9.35 5.01 -19.31
N ASP A 503 -8.93 3.98 -20.04
CA ASP A 503 -9.32 2.60 -19.80
C ASP A 503 -8.90 2.15 -18.39
N TRP A 504 -7.68 2.52 -17.98
CA TRP A 504 -7.17 2.21 -16.64
C TRP A 504 -7.93 2.97 -15.54
N GLU A 505 -8.16 4.28 -15.70
CA GLU A 505 -8.95 5.08 -14.77
C GLU A 505 -10.37 4.52 -14.59
N ILE A 506 -11.03 4.09 -15.68
CA ILE A 506 -12.35 3.45 -15.63
C ILE A 506 -12.32 2.15 -14.84
N GLU A 507 -11.30 1.31 -15.03
CA GLU A 507 -11.16 0.05 -14.28
C GLU A 507 -10.99 0.30 -12.78
N VAL A 508 -10.17 1.28 -12.42
CA VAL A 508 -9.97 1.68 -11.02
C VAL A 508 -11.26 2.27 -10.43
N ALA A 509 -11.96 3.14 -11.16
CA ALA A 509 -13.23 3.71 -10.70
C ALA A 509 -14.32 2.63 -10.51
N ARG A 510 -14.41 1.65 -11.42
CA ARG A 510 -15.32 0.48 -11.27
C ARG A 510 -14.97 -0.38 -10.06
N GLY A 511 -13.70 -0.42 -9.68
CA GLY A 511 -13.19 -1.08 -8.47
C GLY A 511 -13.45 -0.31 -7.17
N GLY A 512 -14.13 0.84 -7.21
CA GLY A 512 -14.40 1.68 -6.04
C GLY A 512 -13.46 2.88 -5.89
N GLY A 513 -12.51 3.06 -6.83
CA GLY A 513 -11.54 4.14 -6.85
C GLY A 513 -10.14 3.74 -6.40
N GLY A 514 -9.18 4.65 -6.60
CA GLY A 514 -7.77 4.40 -6.32
C GLY A 514 -6.82 5.29 -7.10
N PHE A 515 -5.53 5.04 -6.92
CA PHE A 515 -4.45 5.77 -7.59
C PHE A 515 -4.09 5.15 -8.95
N VAL A 516 -3.73 6.01 -9.91
CA VAL A 516 -3.13 5.65 -11.20
C VAL A 516 -2.05 6.67 -11.59
N TYR A 517 -1.07 6.26 -12.39
CA TYR A 517 -0.17 7.21 -13.05
C TYR A 517 -0.63 7.48 -14.47
N VAL A 518 -0.48 8.73 -14.89
CA VAL A 518 -0.65 9.15 -16.27
C VAL A 518 0.47 10.10 -16.66
N VAL A 519 0.92 10.06 -17.91
CA VAL A 519 1.69 11.17 -18.49
C VAL A 519 0.71 12.04 -19.25
N TYR A 520 0.53 13.27 -18.80
CA TYR A 520 -0.51 14.15 -19.34
C TYR A 520 -0.10 15.61 -19.33
N LEU A 521 -0.73 16.41 -20.19
CA LEU A 521 -0.52 17.84 -20.28
C LEU A 521 -0.69 18.50 -18.90
N ASN A 522 0.35 19.17 -18.41
CA ASN A 522 0.28 20.05 -17.26
C ASN A 522 -0.14 21.45 -17.72
N PRO A 523 -1.33 21.96 -17.34
CA PRO A 523 -1.78 23.28 -17.76
C PRO A 523 -0.92 24.43 -17.20
N ASP A 524 -0.17 24.21 -16.12
CA ASP A 524 0.68 25.23 -15.51
C ASP A 524 2.00 25.43 -16.28
N THR A 525 2.51 24.36 -16.91
CA THR A 525 3.78 24.38 -17.66
C THR A 525 3.57 24.32 -19.17
N GLY A 526 2.39 23.88 -19.63
CA GLY A 526 2.06 23.67 -21.03
C GLY A 526 2.76 22.45 -21.67
N SER A 527 3.34 21.57 -20.87
CA SER A 527 4.06 20.36 -21.32
C SER A 527 3.54 19.11 -20.62
N ASP A 528 3.73 17.95 -21.24
CA ASP A 528 3.37 16.67 -20.62
C ASP A 528 4.30 16.34 -19.45
N ALA A 529 3.74 15.85 -18.35
CA ALA A 529 4.48 15.42 -17.18
C ALA A 529 3.79 14.22 -16.49
N LEU A 530 4.55 13.47 -15.69
CA LEU A 530 3.98 12.43 -14.84
C LEU A 530 3.02 13.06 -13.85
N LYS A 531 1.84 12.46 -13.73
CA LYS A 531 0.79 12.85 -12.80
C LYS A 531 0.31 11.61 -12.05
N LEU A 532 0.37 11.67 -10.72
CA LEU A 532 -0.32 10.72 -9.85
C LEU A 532 -1.77 11.19 -9.72
N CYS A 533 -2.70 10.44 -10.32
CA CYS A 533 -4.13 10.69 -10.23
C CYS A 533 -4.77 9.85 -9.12
N TYR A 534 -5.84 10.37 -8.54
CA TYR A 534 -6.77 9.61 -7.72
C TYR A 534 -8.16 9.76 -8.33
N VAL A 535 -8.85 8.64 -8.56
CA VAL A 535 -10.17 8.61 -9.20
C VAL A 535 -11.17 7.88 -8.30
N VAL A 536 -12.42 8.34 -8.28
CA VAL A 536 -13.51 7.70 -7.54
C VAL A 536 -14.80 7.73 -8.35
N PRO A 537 -15.62 6.66 -8.31
CA PRO A 537 -16.94 6.69 -8.92
C PRO A 537 -17.83 7.72 -8.21
N VAL A 538 -18.59 8.49 -8.98
CA VAL A 538 -19.72 9.27 -8.44
C VAL A 538 -20.91 8.35 -8.25
N ASP A 539 -21.16 7.52 -9.27
CA ASP A 539 -22.15 6.45 -9.29
C ASP A 539 -21.73 5.38 -10.33
N ARG A 540 -22.68 4.59 -10.84
CA ARG A 540 -22.42 3.53 -11.83
C ARG A 540 -22.16 4.04 -13.25
N GLU A 541 -22.47 5.30 -13.54
CA GLU A 541 -22.44 5.89 -14.87
C GLU A 541 -21.18 6.72 -15.13
N TRP A 542 -20.58 7.32 -14.10
CA TRP A 542 -19.44 8.23 -14.25
C TRP A 542 -18.58 8.37 -13.00
N PHE A 543 -17.38 8.93 -13.19
CA PHE A 543 -16.40 9.15 -12.13
C PHE A 543 -15.78 10.54 -12.20
N VAL A 544 -15.17 10.96 -11.10
CA VAL A 544 -14.37 12.18 -11.01
C VAL A 544 -12.95 11.83 -10.58
N GLY A 545 -12.01 12.67 -10.98
CA GLY A 545 -10.62 12.54 -10.62
C GLY A 545 -9.90 13.88 -10.59
N SER A 546 -8.73 13.86 -9.98
CA SER A 546 -7.72 14.92 -10.01
C SER A 546 -6.37 14.22 -9.98
N GLY A 547 -5.29 14.98 -10.15
CA GLY A 547 -3.97 14.46 -9.81
C GLY A 547 -3.05 15.53 -9.25
N VAL A 548 -1.82 15.12 -9.05
CA VAL A 548 -0.69 15.98 -8.74
C VAL A 548 0.48 15.61 -9.64
N TYR A 549 1.14 16.62 -10.21
CA TYR A 549 2.26 16.40 -11.12
C TYR A 549 3.54 16.18 -10.31
N GLY A 550 4.36 15.23 -10.76
CA GLY A 550 5.70 15.03 -10.21
C GLY A 550 6.54 16.30 -10.38
N ALA A 551 7.43 16.57 -9.42
CA ALA A 551 8.34 17.71 -9.52
C ALA A 551 9.24 17.58 -10.76
N GLU A 552 9.44 18.68 -11.48
CA GLU A 552 10.43 18.74 -12.56
C GLU A 552 11.84 18.48 -11.98
N VAL A 553 12.64 17.69 -12.69
CA VAL A 553 14.02 17.33 -12.32
C VAL A 553 14.99 18.46 -12.62
#